data_AF-A0A538D1S9-F1
#
_entry.id   AF-A0A538D1S9-F1
#
_cell.length_a   1.000
_cell.length_b   1.000
_cell.length_c   1.000
_cell.angle_alpha   90.00
_cell.angle_beta   90.00
_cell.angle_gamma   90.00
#
_symmetry.space_group_name_H-M   'P 1'
#
loop_
_entity.id
_entity.type
_entity.pdbx_description
1 polymer ?
#
loop_
_entity_poly.entity_id
_entity_poly.type
_entity_poly.pdbx_seq_one_letter_code
_entity_poly.pdbx_strand_id
1 'polypeptide(L)' 'MSDDAIRELARRRLGFDRLRPGQLRAVAAANGGRDVLAVLPTGGGKSAIYELAGLLRDGPTVVVSPLIALQDDQLAHLRT' A
#
# COMPACT_ATOMS: atom_id res chain seq x y z
N MET A 1 -7.52 4.04 13.52
CA MET A 1 -7.33 5.20 12.62
C MET A 1 -8.53 5.30 11.69
N SER A 2 -8.97 6.50 11.28
CA SER A 2 -10.14 6.68 10.41
C SER A 2 -9.82 6.45 8.93
N ASP A 3 -10.85 6.10 8.15
CA ASP A 3 -10.75 5.98 6.68
C ASP A 3 -10.25 7.25 6.01
N ASP A 4 -10.59 8.42 6.56
CA ASP A 4 -10.17 9.72 6.01
C ASP A 4 -8.67 9.95 6.14
N ALA A 5 -8.04 9.48 7.22
CA ALA A 5 -6.60 9.53 7.36
C ALA A 5 -5.90 8.65 6.32
N ILE A 6 -6.47 7.49 5.97
CA ILE A 6 -5.95 6.63 4.90
C ILE A 6 -6.05 7.34 3.54
N ARG A 7 -7.21 7.94 3.23
CA ARG A 7 -7.42 8.68 1.97
C ARG A 7 -6.47 9.88 1.86
N GLU A 8 -6.27 10.60 2.96
CA GLU A 8 -5.36 11.74 3.00
C GLU A 8 -3.91 11.32 2.80
N LEU A 9 -3.50 10.20 3.41
CA LEU A 9 -2.17 9.67 3.17
C LEU A 9 -1.98 9.23 1.71
N ALA A 10 -2.98 8.57 1.12
CA ALA A 10 -2.94 8.16 -0.29
C ALA A 10 -2.78 9.35 -1.23
N ARG A 11 -3.48 10.46 -0.98
CA ARG A 11 -3.28 11.72 -1.72
C ARG A 11 -1.87 12.26 -1.55
N ARG A 12 -1.41 12.43 -0.31
CA ARG A 12 -0.12 13.09 -0.03
C ARG A 12 1.11 12.29 -0.45
N ARG A 13 1.05 10.95 -0.37
CA ARG A 13 2.21 10.08 -0.59
C ARG A 13 2.22 9.40 -1.94
N LEU A 14 1.06 9.09 -2.50
CA LEU A 14 0.93 8.36 -3.77
C LEU A 14 0.31 9.21 -4.89
N GLY A 15 -0.13 10.45 -4.59
CA GLY A 15 -0.81 11.30 -5.57
C GLY A 15 -2.17 10.75 -6.03
N PHE A 16 -2.79 9.85 -5.25
CA PHE A 16 -4.04 9.22 -5.64
C PHE A 16 -5.25 10.10 -5.28
N ASP A 17 -5.99 10.57 -6.29
CA ASP A 17 -7.26 11.28 -6.08
C ASP A 17 -8.29 10.41 -5.34
N ARG A 18 -8.30 9.10 -5.67
CA ARG A 18 -9.17 8.10 -5.06
C ARG A 18 -8.50 6.73 -5.00
N LEU A 19 -8.78 6.00 -3.93
CA LEU A 19 -8.44 4.59 -3.80
C LEU A 19 -9.34 3.76 -4.72
N ARG A 20 -8.76 2.75 -5.37
CA ARG A 20 -9.48 1.76 -6.17
C ARG A 20 -10.33 0.86 -5.24
N PRO A 21 -11.37 0.20 -5.78
CA PRO A 21 -12.19 -0.73 -5.02
C PRO A 21 -11.35 -1.76 -4.25
N GLY A 22 -11.69 -1.97 -2.98
CA GLY A 22 -11.01 -2.93 -2.11
C GLY A 22 -9.73 -2.44 -1.43
N GLN A 23 -9.03 -1.43 -1.97
CA GLN A 23 -7.77 -0.94 -1.38
C GLN A 23 -7.98 -0.35 0.02
N LEU A 24 -8.98 0.52 0.21
CA LEU A 24 -9.26 1.12 1.53
C LEU A 24 -9.50 0.05 2.60
N ARG A 25 -10.33 -0.96 2.28
CA ARG A 25 -10.63 -2.06 3.20
C ARG A 25 -9.37 -2.87 3.53
N ALA A 26 -8.53 -3.13 2.54
CA ALA A 26 -7.28 -3.88 2.72
C ALA A 26 -6.28 -3.10 3.59
N VAL A 27 -6.09 -1.81 3.33
CA VAL A 27 -5.20 -0.94 4.14
C VAL A 27 -5.71 -0.85 5.57
N ALA A 28 -7.00 -0.60 5.77
CA ALA A 28 -7.59 -0.51 7.11
C ALA A 28 -7.45 -1.82 7.90
N ALA A 29 -7.62 -2.98 7.23
CA ALA A 29 -7.43 -4.28 7.85
C ALA A 29 -5.96 -4.55 8.23
N ALA A 30 -5.02 -4.33 7.31
CA ALA A 30 -3.60 -4.52 7.55
C ALA A 30 -3.06 -3.55 8.62
N ASN A 31 -3.45 -2.28 8.56
CA ASN A 31 -3.09 -1.29 9.59
C ASN A 31 -3.62 -1.70 10.97
N GLY A 32 -4.84 -2.26 11.03
CA GLY A 32 -5.43 -2.83 12.24
C GLY A 32 -4.78 -4.13 12.73
N GLY A 33 -3.67 -4.58 12.13
CA GLY A 33 -2.95 -5.78 12.52
C GLY A 33 -3.62 -7.09 12.12
N ARG A 34 -4.53 -7.06 11.13
CA ARG A 34 -5.19 -8.27 10.61
C ARG A 34 -4.50 -8.76 9.35
N ASP A 35 -4.52 -10.08 9.15
CA ASP A 35 -4.06 -10.70 7.91
C ASP A 35 -4.99 -10.35 6.74
N VAL A 36 -4.40 -10.10 5.57
CA VAL A 36 -5.12 -9.69 4.36
C VAL A 36 -4.65 -10.47 3.15
N LEU A 37 -5.58 -11.15 2.47
CA LEU A 37 -5.37 -11.67 1.13
C LEU A 37 -5.94 -10.68 0.09
N ALA A 38 -5.06 -9.99 -0.63
CA ALA A 38 -5.44 -8.99 -1.64
C ALA A 38 -5.36 -9.57 -3.06
N VAL A 39 -6.48 -10.03 -3.60
CA VAL A 39 -6.61 -10.49 -4.99
C VAL A 39 -7.04 -9.34 -5.90
N LEU A 40 -6.13 -8.94 -6.80
CA LEU A 40 -6.29 -7.82 -7.73
C LEU A 40 -5.66 -8.22 -9.08
N PRO A 41 -6.10 -7.67 -10.22
CA PRO A 41 -5.39 -7.85 -11.49
C PRO A 41 -4.01 -7.18 -11.47
N THR A 42 -3.15 -7.54 -12.41
CA THR A 42 -1.89 -6.80 -12.68
C THR A 42 -2.20 -5.32 -12.96
N GLY A 43 -1.40 -4.41 -12.41
CA GLY A 43 -1.68 -2.97 -12.48
C GLY A 43 -2.84 -2.50 -11.60
N GLY A 44 -3.50 -3.39 -10.84
CA GLY A 44 -4.60 -3.05 -9.94
C GLY A 44 -4.21 -2.24 -8.70
N GLY A 45 -2.91 -1.95 -8.51
CA GLY A 45 -2.41 -1.16 -7.38
C GLY A 45 -2.29 -1.95 -6.08
N LYS A 46 -1.77 -3.18 -6.13
CA LYS A 46 -1.49 -3.99 -4.93
C LYS A 46 -0.47 -3.30 -4.02
N SER A 47 0.56 -2.68 -4.62
CA SER A 47 1.66 -2.04 -3.88
C SER A 47 1.19 -0.96 -2.91
N ALA A 48 0.23 -0.15 -3.36
CA ALA A 48 -0.37 0.89 -2.53
C ALA A 48 -0.98 0.36 -1.22
N ILE A 49 -1.41 -0.91 -1.16
CA ILE A 49 -1.97 -1.49 0.06
C ILE A 49 -0.88 -1.63 1.13
N TYR A 50 0.25 -2.26 0.81
CA TYR A 50 1.32 -2.47 1.80
C TYR A 50 2.12 -1.18 2.06
N GLU A 51 2.24 -0.28 1.08
CA GLU A 51 2.91 1.01 1.28
C GLU A 51 2.13 1.89 2.24
N LEU A 52 0.81 2.05 2.02
CA LEU A 52 -0.02 2.83 2.93
C LEU A 52 -0.10 2.17 4.30
N ALA A 53 -0.32 0.85 4.38
CA ALA A 53 -0.35 0.15 5.67
C ALA A 53 0.99 0.27 6.41
N GLY A 54 2.11 0.24 5.69
CA GLY A 54 3.44 0.38 6.26
C GLY A 54 3.75 1.78 6.78
N LEU A 55 3.36 2.81 6.03
CA LEU A 55 3.51 4.22 6.42
C LEU A 55 2.64 4.63 7.62
N LEU A 56 1.62 3.83 7.95
CA LEU A 56 0.70 4.09 9.05
C LEU A 56 1.10 3.41 10.37
N ARG A 57 2.09 2.52 10.32
CA ARG A 57 2.57 1.76 11.47
C ARG A 57 3.95 2.26 11.86
N ASP A 58 4.21 2.25 13.17
CA ASP A 58 5.56 2.50 13.66
C ASP A 58 6.48 1.32 13.31
N GLY A 59 7.71 1.64 12.90
CA GLY A 59 8.72 0.66 12.54
C GLY A 59 8.75 0.29 11.04
N PRO A 60 9.70 -0.57 10.65
CA PRO A 60 9.91 -0.91 9.26
C PRO A 60 8.82 -1.87 8.72
N THR A 61 8.49 -1.71 7.45
CA THR A 61 7.69 -2.69 6.69
C THR A 61 8.60 -3.53 5.81
N VAL A 62 8.48 -4.85 5.91
CA VAL A 62 9.25 -5.81 5.10
C VAL A 62 8.38 -6.27 3.93
N VAL A 63 8.87 -6.06 2.71
CA VAL A 63 8.23 -6.53 1.48
C VAL A 63 9.08 -7.64 0.87
N VAL A 64 8.48 -8.80 0.66
CA VAL A 64 9.15 -9.95 0.04
C VAL A 64 8.62 -10.13 -1.37
N SER A 65 9.52 -10.08 -2.36
CA SER A 65 9.21 -10.29 -3.77
C SER A 65 10.16 -11.32 -4.37
N PRO A 66 9.68 -12.26 -5.20
CA PRO A 66 10.50 -13.35 -5.72
C PRO A 66 11.51 -12.90 -6.80
N LEU A 67 11.31 -11.73 -7.42
CA LEU A 67 12.11 -11.27 -8.56
C LEU A 67 12.84 -9.97 -8.20
N ILE A 68 14.17 -9.97 -8.34
CA ILE A 68 15.02 -8.79 -8.12
C ILE A 68 14.59 -7.64 -9.03
N ALA A 69 14.32 -7.91 -10.32
CA ALA A 69 13.86 -6.90 -11.26
C ALA A 69 12.59 -6.16 -10.78
N LEU A 70 11.65 -6.88 -10.15
CA LEU A 70 10.46 -6.24 -9.57
C LEU A 70 10.80 -5.42 -8.33
N GLN A 71 11.79 -5.83 -7.54
CA GLN A 71 12.23 -5.05 -6.37
C GLN A 71 12.85 -3.72 -6.82
N ASP A 72 13.69 -3.74 -7.87
CA ASP A 72 14.29 -2.54 -8.45
C ASP A 72 13.24 -1.57 -9.00
N ASP A 73 12.22 -2.08 -9.70
CA ASP A 73 11.09 -1.28 -10.19
C ASP A 73 10.34 -0.59 -9.05
N GLN A 74 10.10 -1.29 -7.92
CA GLN A 74 9.46 -0.69 -6.75
C GLN A 74 10.36 0.36 -6.07
N LEU A 75 11.67 0.11 -5.96
CA LEU A 75 12.61 1.07 -5.38
C LEU A 75 12.70 2.36 -6.18
N ALA A 76 12.67 2.28 -7.51
CA ALA A 76 12.63 3.45 -8.38
C ALA A 76 11.37 4.30 -8.12
N HIS A 77 10.22 3.66 -7.92
CA HIS A 77 8.96 4.35 -7.63
C HIS A 77 8.98 5.08 -6.28
N LEU A 78 9.61 4.52 -5.25
CA LEU A 78 9.67 5.10 -3.90
C LEU A 78 10.65 6.28 -3.76
N ARG A 79 11.62 6.41 -4.66
CA ARG A 79 12.67 7.45 -4.62
C ARG A 79 12.31 8.73 -5.37
N THR A 80 11.13 8.77 -5.97
CA THR A 80 10.59 9.91 -6.72
C THR A 80 9.54 10.61 -5.89
#